data_AF-A0AA96CYH7-F1
#
_entry.id   AF-A0AA96CYH7-F1
#
_cell.length_a   1.000
_cell.length_b   1.000
_cell.length_c   1.000
_cell.angle_alpha   90.00
_cell.angle_beta   90.00
_cell.angle_gamma   90.00
#
_symmetry.space_group_name_H-M   'P 1'
#
loop_
_entity.id
_entity.type
_entity.pdbx_description
1 polymer ?
#
loop_
_entity_poly.entity_id
_entity_poly.type
_entity_poly.pdbx_seq_one_letter_code
_entity_poly.pdbx_strand_id
1 'polypeptide(L)'
;MQIGNNGTKTYEYNIAQRPKDDNSYSSFVIDTKSVKENATLLTKDLIKFIDKSGGFSSLSKEDEELFRAILEDDEISISEAKNISYEQMAKLNQLFKNLDSGTFFIKGFDIFHKANISNDENFNKSLFETLKNIENESDRTLFSLNLKSDLGYNKVRLPFEKPIEQEIEERIAFEKEKYKDFPNKDKILTNIIQELKNWKIYDYGSFIDKTLFQLKKDISNPNTSEDGKYYLLKKLPYYEDLKTNYNKVINEPKYA
;
A
#
# COMPACT_ATOMS: atom_id res chain seq x y z
N MET A 1 -3.85 -55.84 -38.71
CA MET A 1 -2.55 -55.25 -38.36
C MET A 1 -2.47 -55.17 -36.84
N GLN A 2 -1.53 -55.92 -36.26
CA GLN A 2 -1.24 -55.98 -34.83
C GLN A 2 -0.34 -54.81 -34.41
N ILE A 3 -0.66 -54.29 -33.21
CA ILE A 3 0.21 -53.97 -32.06
C ILE A 3 1.52 -53.21 -32.33
N GLY A 4 1.62 -52.04 -31.70
CA GLY A 4 2.87 -51.41 -31.27
C GLY A 4 2.66 -50.72 -29.92
N ASN A 5 2.98 -51.43 -28.83
CA ASN A 5 3.08 -50.94 -27.46
C ASN A 5 4.03 -49.72 -27.39
N ASN A 6 3.58 -48.61 -26.79
CA ASN A 6 4.51 -47.63 -26.24
C ASN A 6 4.42 -47.66 -24.71
N GLY A 7 5.53 -48.10 -24.12
CA GLY A 7 5.70 -48.31 -22.70
C GLY A 7 5.59 -47.04 -21.88
N THR A 8 5.11 -47.27 -20.66
CA THR A 8 5.24 -46.44 -19.47
C THR A 8 6.64 -45.85 -19.34
N LYS A 9 6.74 -44.51 -19.37
CA LYS A 9 7.85 -43.78 -18.76
C LYS A 9 7.38 -43.23 -17.42
N THR A 10 7.73 -43.93 -16.36
CA THR A 10 7.80 -43.39 -15.00
C THR A 10 8.89 -42.32 -14.98
N TYR A 11 8.50 -41.07 -14.72
CA TYR A 11 9.47 -40.04 -14.36
C TYR A 11 9.80 -40.20 -12.88
N GLU A 12 11.01 -40.66 -12.60
CA GLU A 12 11.62 -40.60 -11.28
C GLU A 12 11.74 -39.13 -10.86
N TYR A 13 11.02 -38.74 -9.81
CA TYR A 13 11.24 -37.46 -9.15
C TYR A 13 12.56 -37.55 -8.38
N ASN A 14 13.62 -36.98 -8.95
CA ASN A 14 14.81 -36.60 -8.18
C ASN A 14 14.38 -35.58 -7.12
N ILE A 15 14.42 -35.99 -5.85
CA ILE A 15 14.32 -35.08 -4.70
C ILE A 15 15.66 -34.35 -4.61
N ALA A 16 15.83 -33.31 -5.43
CA ALA A 16 16.83 -32.29 -5.16
C ALA A 16 16.26 -31.39 -4.05
N GLN A 17 17.02 -31.20 -2.98
CA GLN A 17 16.63 -30.36 -1.86
C GLN A 17 16.29 -28.95 -2.35
N ARG A 18 15.08 -28.47 -2.05
CA ARG A 18 14.67 -27.09 -2.34
C ARG A 18 15.59 -26.11 -1.60
N PRO A 19 16.18 -25.13 -2.30
CA PRO A 19 16.64 -23.92 -1.64
C PRO A 19 15.46 -23.28 -0.91
N LYS A 20 15.71 -22.64 0.23
CA LYS A 20 14.72 -21.79 0.90
C LYS A 20 14.29 -20.70 -0.09
N ASP A 21 13.03 -20.75 -0.52
CA ASP A 21 12.44 -19.73 -1.37
C ASP A 21 12.20 -18.46 -0.53
N ASP A 22 13.14 -17.52 -0.61
CA ASP A 22 12.91 -16.11 -0.27
C ASP A 22 11.95 -15.54 -1.33
N ASN A 23 10.65 -15.57 -1.02
CA ASN A 23 9.60 -15.02 -1.87
C ASN A 23 9.66 -13.48 -1.88
N SER A 24 10.59 -12.92 -2.67
CA SER A 24 10.60 -11.53 -3.07
C SER A 24 9.59 -11.30 -4.19
N TYR A 25 8.37 -10.94 -3.84
CA TYR A 25 7.43 -10.28 -4.75
C TYR A 25 7.17 -8.86 -4.26
N SER A 26 8.20 -8.01 -4.42
CA SER A 26 8.02 -6.56 -4.55
C SER A 26 8.27 -6.21 -6.02
N SER A 27 7.22 -5.86 -6.75
CA SER A 27 7.36 -5.28 -8.09
C SER A 27 7.72 -3.79 -7.98
N PHE A 28 8.93 -3.54 -7.49
CA PHE A 28 9.78 -2.46 -7.98
C PHE A 28 11.11 -3.11 -8.36
N VAL A 29 11.14 -3.78 -9.51
CA VAL A 29 12.42 -4.08 -10.16
C VAL A 29 12.96 -2.74 -10.63
N ILE A 30 13.72 -2.07 -9.76
CA ILE A 30 14.68 -1.09 -10.23
C ILE A 30 15.62 -1.86 -11.15
N ASP A 31 15.73 -1.45 -12.40
CA ASP A 31 16.70 -1.99 -13.33
C ASP A 31 18.10 -1.77 -12.74
N THR A 32 18.62 -2.80 -12.06
CA THR A 32 19.94 -2.76 -11.42
C THR A 32 21.07 -2.62 -12.43
N LYS A 33 20.78 -2.67 -13.74
CA LYS A 33 21.76 -2.42 -14.81
C LYS A 33 22.08 -0.94 -14.99
N SER A 34 21.33 -0.03 -14.37
CA SER A 34 21.58 1.43 -14.41
C SER A 34 21.94 2.03 -13.05
N VAL A 35 22.30 1.19 -12.07
CA VAL A 35 22.87 1.66 -10.81
C VAL A 35 24.19 2.36 -11.17
N LYS A 36 24.23 3.69 -11.04
CA LYS A 36 25.47 4.46 -11.06
C LYS A 36 26.46 3.70 -10.18
N GLU A 37 27.70 3.50 -10.65
CA GLU A 37 28.76 2.72 -9.99
C GLU A 37 29.06 3.13 -8.51
N ASN A 38 28.39 4.16 -7.99
CA ASN A 38 28.51 4.71 -6.65
C ASN A 38 27.24 4.57 -5.78
N ALA A 39 26.20 3.82 -6.16
CA ALA A 39 25.08 3.57 -5.25
C ALA A 39 25.50 2.54 -4.20
N THR A 40 26.00 3.04 -3.07
CA THR A 40 26.24 2.21 -1.89
C THR A 40 24.88 1.74 -1.38
N LEU A 41 24.56 0.47 -1.60
CA LEU A 41 23.56 -0.23 -0.79
C LEU A 41 24.08 -0.21 0.65
N LEU A 42 23.72 0.81 1.42
CA LEU A 42 23.98 0.88 2.85
C LEU A 42 22.99 -0.06 3.53
N THR A 43 23.28 -1.34 3.44
CA THR A 43 22.62 -2.40 4.21
C THR A 43 23.27 -2.59 5.57
N LYS A 44 24.28 -1.76 5.92
CA LYS A 44 25.02 -1.84 7.18
C LYS A 44 25.46 -0.46 7.69
N ASP A 45 25.45 -0.28 9.00
CA ASP A 45 25.91 0.91 9.74
C ASP A 45 25.07 2.19 9.48
N LEU A 46 23.73 2.09 9.41
CA LEU A 46 22.82 3.22 9.21
C LEU A 46 23.03 4.31 10.26
N ILE A 47 23.19 3.94 11.53
CA ILE A 47 23.46 4.88 12.62
C ILE A 47 24.72 5.71 12.32
N LYS A 48 25.81 5.06 11.91
CA LYS A 48 27.08 5.73 11.60
C LYS A 48 26.95 6.66 10.39
N PHE A 49 26.17 6.26 9.38
CA PHE A 49 25.87 7.12 8.24
C PHE A 49 25.12 8.39 8.68
N ILE A 50 24.05 8.22 9.47
CA ILE A 50 23.25 9.33 10.00
C ILE A 50 24.14 10.25 10.87
N ASP A 51 24.97 9.69 11.75
CA ASP A 51 25.91 10.44 12.58
C ASP A 51 26.88 11.29 11.75
N LYS A 52 27.50 10.70 10.72
CA LYS A 52 28.44 11.41 9.85
C LYS A 52 27.80 12.60 9.12
N SER A 53 26.51 12.46 8.81
CA SER A 53 25.72 13.52 8.18
C SER A 53 25.12 14.53 9.17
N GLY A 54 25.30 14.31 10.47
CA GLY A 54 24.70 15.14 11.52
C GLY A 54 23.18 14.97 11.65
N GLY A 55 22.58 13.92 11.07
CA GLY A 55 21.12 13.77 10.99
C GLY A 55 20.42 13.75 12.36
N PHE A 56 20.96 13.01 13.32
CA PHE A 56 20.38 12.90 14.67
C PHE A 56 20.37 14.23 15.43
N SER A 57 21.30 15.15 15.12
CA SER A 57 21.39 16.44 15.82
C SER A 57 20.17 17.35 15.63
N SER A 58 19.31 17.04 14.64
CA SER A 58 18.07 17.76 14.37
C SER A 58 16.85 17.25 15.15
N LEU A 59 17.00 16.16 15.92
CA LEU A 59 15.90 15.48 16.61
C LEU A 59 15.84 15.87 18.09
N SER A 60 14.71 15.57 18.74
CA SER A 60 14.66 15.57 20.21
C SER A 60 15.49 14.42 20.76
N LYS A 61 15.87 14.50 22.04
CA LYS A 61 16.62 13.41 22.69
C LYS A 61 15.81 12.11 22.71
N GLU A 62 14.50 12.20 22.94
CA GLU A 62 13.63 11.01 22.94
C GLU A 62 13.54 10.38 21.55
N ASP A 63 13.39 11.17 20.49
CA ASP A 63 13.34 10.67 19.11
C ASP A 63 14.71 10.10 18.69
N GLU A 64 15.82 10.74 19.07
CA GLU A 64 17.17 10.23 18.80
C GLU A 64 17.41 8.87 19.47
N GLU A 65 17.12 8.75 20.76
CA GLU A 65 17.28 7.50 21.51
C GLU A 65 16.42 6.38 20.90
N LEU A 66 15.16 6.68 20.57
CA LEU A 66 14.26 5.73 19.93
C LEU A 66 14.78 5.27 18.56
N PHE A 67 15.19 6.21 17.70
CA PHE A 67 15.62 5.88 16.35
C PHE A 67 16.96 5.14 16.34
N ARG A 68 17.87 5.44 17.27
CA ARG A 68 19.09 4.66 17.44
C ARG A 68 18.80 3.23 17.88
N ALA A 69 17.85 3.04 18.80
CA ALA A 69 17.46 1.69 19.24
C ALA A 69 16.83 0.89 18.10
N ILE A 70 15.93 1.50 17.32
CA ILE A 70 15.25 0.84 16.19
C ILE A 70 16.21 0.53 15.05
N LEU A 71 17.25 1.33 14.84
CA LEU A 71 18.19 1.14 13.72
C LEU A 71 19.45 0.35 14.12
N GLU A 72 19.47 -0.27 15.31
CA GLU A 72 20.66 -0.97 15.81
C GLU A 72 21.10 -2.14 14.92
N ASP A 73 20.13 -2.85 14.33
CA ASP A 73 20.36 -3.98 13.42
C ASP A 73 20.13 -3.61 11.93
N ASP A 74 20.06 -2.32 11.63
CA ASP A 74 19.81 -1.75 10.30
C ASP A 74 18.46 -2.14 9.66
N GLU A 75 17.53 -2.73 10.42
CA GLU A 75 16.17 -3.08 9.98
C GLU A 75 15.12 -2.55 10.96
N ILE A 76 13.87 -2.40 10.53
CA ILE A 76 12.74 -2.16 11.43
C ILE A 76 11.92 -3.44 11.48
N SER A 77 12.01 -4.18 12.57
CA SER A 77 11.21 -5.37 12.78
C SER A 77 9.72 -5.04 12.88
N ILE A 78 8.86 -6.04 12.68
CA ILE A 78 7.41 -5.88 12.88
C ILE A 78 7.10 -5.49 14.34
N SER A 79 7.87 -6.01 15.30
CA SER A 79 7.69 -5.69 16.73
C SER A 79 8.01 -4.22 17.01
N GLU A 80 9.07 -3.67 16.42
CA GLU A 80 9.40 -2.25 16.53
C GLU A 80 8.37 -1.39 15.81
N ALA A 81 7.94 -1.80 14.60
CA ALA A 81 6.90 -1.11 13.86
C ALA A 81 5.56 -1.06 14.63
N LYS A 82 5.26 -2.05 15.47
CA LYS A 82 4.06 -2.03 16.34
C LYS A 82 4.16 -0.97 17.46
N ASN A 83 5.36 -0.66 17.93
CA ASN A 83 5.60 0.23 19.06
C ASN A 83 5.91 1.67 18.65
N ILE A 84 6.21 1.92 17.37
CA ILE A 84 6.40 3.27 16.84
C ILE A 84 5.06 3.90 16.42
N SER A 85 4.91 5.20 16.67
CA SER A 85 3.77 5.98 16.19
C SER A 85 3.93 6.36 14.71
N TYR A 86 2.82 6.73 14.07
CA TYR A 86 2.84 7.27 12.71
C TYR A 86 3.73 8.52 12.60
N GLU A 87 3.64 9.44 13.55
CA GLU A 87 4.40 10.68 13.59
C GLU A 87 5.90 10.42 13.78
N GLN A 88 6.27 9.47 14.64
CA GLN A 88 7.66 9.05 14.82
C GLN A 88 8.22 8.43 13.54
N MET A 89 7.45 7.58 12.87
CA MET A 89 7.86 7.00 11.58
C MET A 89 7.94 8.06 10.47
N ALA A 90 7.04 9.05 10.48
CA ALA A 90 7.08 10.18 9.56
C ALA A 90 8.32 11.07 9.77
N LYS A 91 8.71 11.32 11.02
CA LYS A 91 9.96 12.01 11.38
C LYS A 91 11.18 11.23 10.90
N LEU A 92 11.20 9.91 11.13
CA LEU A 92 12.28 9.05 10.67
C LEU A 92 12.37 9.04 9.14
N ASN A 93 11.25 8.97 8.43
CA ASN A 93 11.20 9.12 6.98
C ASN A 93 11.74 10.48 6.50
N GLN A 94 11.39 11.56 7.21
CA GLN A 94 11.87 12.90 6.86
C GLN A 94 13.38 13.06 7.12
N LEU A 95 13.90 12.45 8.19
CA LEU A 95 15.33 12.36 8.45
C LEU A 95 16.04 11.75 7.23
N PHE A 96 15.59 10.58 6.76
CA PHE A 96 16.17 9.96 5.57
C PHE A 96 16.04 10.83 4.32
N LYS A 97 14.90 11.48 4.09
CA LYS A 97 14.76 12.41 2.94
C LYS A 97 15.77 13.56 2.98
N ASN A 98 15.98 14.16 4.16
CA ASN A 98 16.91 15.28 4.32
C ASN A 98 18.37 14.90 4.10
N LEU A 99 18.71 13.62 4.25
CA LEU A 99 20.06 13.10 4.02
C LEU A 99 20.37 12.84 2.54
N ASP A 100 19.52 13.34 1.61
CA ASP A 100 19.56 13.04 0.16
C ASP A 100 19.69 11.53 -0.11
N SER A 101 19.08 10.76 0.78
CA SER A 101 19.24 9.32 0.91
C SER A 101 18.28 8.60 -0.04
N GLY A 102 18.13 9.11 -1.27
CA GLY A 102 17.14 8.66 -2.27
C GLY A 102 17.22 7.17 -2.68
N THR A 103 18.14 6.41 -2.10
CA THR A 103 18.44 5.01 -2.36
C THR A 103 18.48 4.11 -1.11
N PHE A 104 17.94 4.53 0.03
CA PHE A 104 17.91 3.67 1.22
C PHE A 104 16.63 2.83 1.24
N PHE A 105 16.81 1.51 1.17
CA PHE A 105 15.75 0.54 1.41
C PHE A 105 15.94 -0.05 2.80
N ILE A 106 15.23 0.50 3.77
CA ILE A 106 15.20 -0.03 5.13
C ILE A 106 14.01 -0.98 5.22
N LYS A 107 14.24 -2.23 5.60
CA LYS A 107 13.18 -3.20 5.79
C LYS A 107 12.27 -2.73 6.94
N GLY A 108 10.95 -2.82 6.79
CA GLY A 108 9.96 -2.32 7.77
C GLY A 108 9.45 -0.90 7.51
N PHE A 109 10.19 -0.07 6.75
CA PHE A 109 9.67 1.20 6.23
C PHE A 109 8.52 1.02 5.24
N ASP A 110 8.41 -0.18 4.67
CA ASP A 110 7.36 -0.54 3.72
C ASP A 110 5.96 -0.39 4.32
N ILE A 111 5.78 -0.62 5.63
CA ILE A 111 4.50 -0.42 6.32
C ILE A 111 4.08 1.05 6.23
N PHE A 112 5.01 1.97 6.51
CA PHE A 112 4.76 3.40 6.43
C PHE A 112 4.43 3.85 5.00
N HIS A 113 5.16 3.36 4.01
CA HIS A 113 4.89 3.69 2.61
C HIS A 113 3.55 3.11 2.12
N LYS A 114 3.19 1.89 2.55
CA LYS A 114 1.88 1.27 2.28
C LYS A 114 0.72 2.00 2.97
N ALA A 115 0.98 2.75 4.04
CA ALA A 115 -0.01 3.56 4.72
C ALA A 115 -0.22 4.94 4.07
N ASN A 116 0.83 5.50 3.46
CA ASN A 116 0.82 6.82 2.83
C ASN A 116 0.25 6.78 1.40
N ILE A 117 -1.04 6.44 1.30
CA ILE A 117 -1.72 6.23 0.01
C ILE A 117 -2.70 7.35 -0.35
N SER A 118 -3.00 8.28 0.56
CA SER A 118 -3.89 9.43 0.32
C SER A 118 -3.26 10.75 0.77
N ASN A 119 -3.91 11.88 0.46
CA ASN A 119 -3.54 13.19 1.01
C ASN A 119 -4.20 13.50 2.37
N ASP A 120 -5.02 12.60 2.92
CA ASP A 120 -5.64 12.76 4.23
C ASP A 120 -4.78 12.09 5.31
N GLU A 121 -4.22 12.92 6.19
CA GLU A 121 -3.27 12.46 7.22
C GLU A 121 -3.94 11.55 8.25
N ASN A 122 -5.18 11.84 8.66
CA ASN A 122 -5.89 11.01 9.63
C ASN A 122 -6.16 9.61 9.06
N PHE A 123 -6.54 9.54 7.79
CA PHE A 123 -6.70 8.29 7.07
C PHE A 123 -5.38 7.53 6.99
N ASN A 124 -4.29 8.18 6.56
CA ASN A 124 -2.97 7.53 6.48
C ASN A 124 -2.49 7.04 7.86
N LYS A 125 -2.68 7.83 8.92
CA LYS A 125 -2.39 7.43 10.31
C LYS A 125 -3.20 6.21 10.73
N SER A 126 -4.52 6.22 10.48
CA SER A 126 -5.38 5.08 10.80
C SER A 126 -4.98 3.81 10.04
N LEU A 127 -4.57 3.95 8.77
CA LEU A 127 -4.12 2.85 7.95
C LEU A 127 -2.77 2.30 8.43
N PHE A 128 -1.85 3.16 8.85
CA PHE A 128 -0.59 2.73 9.46
C PHE A 128 -0.82 1.85 10.69
N GLU A 129 -1.69 2.31 11.60
CA GLU A 129 -2.09 1.55 12.78
C GLU A 129 -2.76 0.21 12.44
N THR A 130 -3.49 0.13 11.33
CA THR A 130 -4.04 -1.14 10.84
C THR A 130 -2.95 -2.05 10.28
N LEU A 131 -2.10 -1.54 9.37
CA LEU A 131 -1.12 -2.34 8.63
C LEU A 131 -0.06 -2.97 9.54
N LYS A 132 0.39 -2.25 10.59
CA LYS A 132 1.40 -2.78 11.53
C LYS A 132 0.92 -3.98 12.34
N ASN A 133 -0.39 -4.20 12.41
CA ASN A 133 -1.02 -5.33 13.10
C ASN A 133 -1.32 -6.52 12.18
N ILE A 134 -1.15 -6.39 10.86
CA ILE A 134 -1.31 -7.51 9.92
C ILE A 134 0.00 -8.29 9.87
N GLU A 135 0.03 -9.51 10.41
CA GLU A 135 1.25 -10.31 10.52
C GLU A 135 1.78 -10.80 9.17
N ASN A 136 0.89 -11.21 8.26
CA ASN A 136 1.26 -11.71 6.95
C ASN A 136 1.54 -10.55 5.97
N GLU A 137 2.77 -10.48 5.45
CA GLU A 137 3.19 -9.40 4.54
C GLU A 137 2.40 -9.37 3.22
N SER A 138 2.04 -10.53 2.67
CA SER A 138 1.23 -10.60 1.44
C SER A 138 -0.17 -10.05 1.67
N ASP A 139 -0.81 -10.39 2.80
CA ASP A 139 -2.13 -9.89 3.17
C ASP A 139 -2.08 -8.38 3.43
N ARG A 140 -1.03 -7.90 4.11
CA ARG A 140 -0.78 -6.47 4.37
C ARG A 140 -0.65 -5.69 3.07
N THR A 141 0.20 -6.17 2.16
CA THR A 141 0.40 -5.57 0.84
C THR A 141 -0.87 -5.58 0.03
N LEU A 142 -1.57 -6.70 -0.04
CA LEU A 142 -2.82 -6.81 -0.78
C LEU A 142 -3.90 -5.87 -0.22
N PHE A 143 -4.02 -5.75 1.10
CA PHE A 143 -4.98 -4.85 1.74
C PHE A 143 -4.69 -3.38 1.38
N SER A 144 -3.45 -2.92 1.52
CA SER A 144 -3.03 -1.57 1.13
C SER A 144 -3.29 -1.29 -0.35
N LEU A 145 -2.98 -2.24 -1.25
CA LEU A 145 -3.21 -2.07 -2.69
C LEU A 145 -4.69 -1.98 -3.06
N ASN A 146 -5.54 -2.81 -2.44
CA ASN A 146 -7.00 -2.74 -2.67
C ASN A 146 -7.54 -1.38 -2.22
N LEU A 147 -7.16 -0.93 -1.02
CA LEU A 147 -7.60 0.35 -0.48
C LEU A 147 -7.12 1.52 -1.35
N LYS A 148 -5.87 1.46 -1.85
CA LYS A 148 -5.33 2.45 -2.80
C LYS A 148 -6.11 2.47 -4.11
N SER A 149 -6.58 1.31 -4.58
CA SER A 149 -7.46 1.22 -5.75
C SER A 149 -8.83 1.86 -5.47
N ASP A 150 -9.41 1.56 -4.31
CA ASP A 150 -10.73 2.06 -3.90
C ASP A 150 -10.77 3.59 -3.71
N LEU A 151 -9.62 4.21 -3.38
CA LEU A 151 -9.48 5.67 -3.30
C LEU A 151 -9.65 6.38 -4.66
N GLY A 152 -9.45 5.69 -5.78
CA GLY A 152 -9.54 6.25 -7.12
C GLY A 152 -8.65 7.48 -7.31
N TYR A 153 -9.25 8.62 -7.64
CA TYR A 153 -8.54 9.89 -7.84
C TYR A 153 -7.97 10.51 -6.54
N ASN A 154 -8.34 10.01 -5.35
CA ASN A 154 -7.88 10.54 -4.06
C ASN A 154 -6.60 9.88 -3.53
N LYS A 155 -6.03 8.95 -4.31
CA LYS A 155 -4.71 8.38 -4.01
C LYS A 155 -3.61 9.44 -4.18
N VAL A 156 -2.48 9.27 -3.47
CA VAL A 156 -1.27 10.05 -3.74
C VAL A 156 -0.85 9.84 -5.19
N ARG A 157 -0.68 10.95 -5.91
CA ARG A 157 -0.32 10.96 -7.33
C ARG A 157 1.18 10.86 -7.53
N LEU A 158 1.58 10.19 -8.61
CA LEU A 158 2.96 10.17 -9.04
C LEU A 158 3.32 11.49 -9.76
N PRO A 159 4.58 11.93 -9.74
CA PRO A 159 4.99 13.23 -10.31
C PRO A 159 4.69 13.40 -11.81
N PHE A 160 4.49 12.30 -12.54
CA PHE A 160 4.22 12.28 -13.98
C PHE A 160 2.74 12.08 -14.33
N GLU A 161 1.87 11.82 -13.35
CA GLU A 161 0.44 11.74 -13.61
C GLU A 161 -0.14 13.15 -13.83
N LYS A 162 -1.15 13.30 -14.69
CA LYS A 162 -1.75 14.61 -15.05
C LYS A 162 -2.46 15.26 -13.85
N PRO A 163 -2.92 16.52 -13.91
CA PRO A 163 -3.90 17.02 -12.95
C PRO A 163 -5.19 16.19 -13.01
N ILE A 164 -5.86 15.99 -11.86
CA ILE A 164 -7.09 15.17 -11.77
C ILE A 164 -8.19 15.77 -12.65
N GLU A 165 -8.31 17.09 -12.65
CA GLU A 165 -9.28 17.84 -13.44
C GLU A 165 -9.09 17.57 -14.93
N GLN A 166 -7.85 17.49 -15.42
CA GLN A 166 -7.56 17.18 -16.81
C GLN A 166 -7.94 15.73 -17.16
N GLU A 167 -7.64 14.76 -16.28
CA GLU A 167 -8.04 13.36 -16.49
C GLU A 167 -9.55 13.19 -16.54
N ILE A 168 -10.27 13.94 -15.71
CA ILE A 168 -11.74 13.95 -15.69
C ILE A 168 -12.28 14.54 -16.99
N GLU A 169 -11.73 15.65 -17.47
CA GLU A 169 -12.14 16.25 -18.75
C GLU A 169 -11.92 15.30 -19.93
N GLU A 170 -10.74 14.66 -19.99
CA GLU A 170 -10.42 13.65 -21.00
C GLU A 170 -11.39 12.46 -20.91
N ARG A 171 -11.72 12.01 -19.69
CA ARG A 171 -12.66 10.92 -19.50
C ARG A 171 -14.08 11.29 -19.90
N ILE A 172 -14.53 12.51 -19.60
CA ILE A 172 -15.84 13.02 -20.03
C ILE A 172 -15.91 13.07 -21.57
N ALA A 173 -14.85 13.53 -22.24
CA ALA A 173 -14.79 13.55 -23.69
C ALA A 173 -14.88 12.13 -24.29
N PHE A 174 -14.14 11.18 -23.71
CA PHE A 174 -14.19 9.77 -24.11
C PHE A 174 -15.59 9.17 -23.96
N GLU A 175 -16.25 9.36 -22.82
CA GLU A 175 -17.60 8.80 -22.59
C GLU A 175 -18.64 9.45 -23.53
N LYS A 176 -18.52 10.78 -23.80
CA LYS A 176 -19.38 11.47 -24.78
C LYS A 176 -19.26 10.84 -26.17
N GLU A 177 -18.05 10.54 -26.62
CA GLU A 177 -17.81 9.90 -27.91
C GLU A 177 -18.33 8.46 -27.95
N LYS A 178 -18.07 7.68 -26.90
CA LYS A 178 -18.51 6.28 -26.76
C LYS A 178 -20.02 6.12 -26.85
N TYR A 179 -20.79 7.05 -26.28
CA TYR A 179 -22.26 6.98 -26.23
C TYR A 179 -22.96 7.88 -27.26
N LYS A 180 -22.24 8.49 -28.22
CA LYS A 180 -22.79 9.52 -29.13
C LYS A 180 -24.02 9.07 -29.93
N ASP A 181 -24.06 7.78 -30.29
CA ASP A 181 -25.09 7.16 -31.14
C ASP A 181 -26.16 6.38 -30.33
N PHE A 182 -26.08 6.42 -28.99
CA PHE A 182 -27.04 5.69 -28.14
C PHE A 182 -28.36 6.48 -28.01
N PRO A 183 -29.52 5.82 -28.12
CA PRO A 183 -30.82 6.48 -28.07
C PRO A 183 -31.13 7.15 -26.71
N ASN A 184 -30.48 6.71 -25.64
CA ASN A 184 -30.62 7.23 -24.28
C ASN A 184 -29.34 7.94 -23.77
N LYS A 185 -28.50 8.44 -24.68
CA LYS A 185 -27.17 9.00 -24.35
C LYS A 185 -27.21 10.09 -23.27
N ASP A 186 -28.18 11.00 -23.31
CA ASP A 186 -28.19 12.14 -22.36
C ASP A 186 -28.40 11.65 -20.92
N LYS A 187 -29.26 10.65 -20.72
CA LYS A 187 -29.47 10.03 -19.40
C LYS A 187 -28.23 9.29 -18.93
N ILE A 188 -27.58 8.53 -19.82
CA ILE A 188 -26.34 7.80 -19.50
C ILE A 188 -25.22 8.80 -19.13
N LEU A 189 -24.98 9.79 -19.98
CA LEU A 189 -23.90 10.77 -19.82
C LEU A 189 -24.12 11.66 -18.59
N THR A 190 -25.36 12.03 -18.27
CA THR A 190 -25.65 12.81 -17.06
C THR A 190 -25.15 12.09 -15.80
N ASN A 191 -25.47 10.80 -15.66
CA ASN A 191 -25.05 10.01 -14.50
C ASN A 191 -23.52 9.85 -14.47
N ILE A 192 -22.90 9.47 -15.60
CA ILE A 192 -21.44 9.27 -15.68
C ILE A 192 -20.69 10.56 -15.36
N ILE A 193 -21.09 11.69 -15.95
CA ILE A 193 -20.44 12.99 -15.72
C ILE A 193 -20.60 13.40 -14.26
N GLN A 194 -21.76 13.15 -13.66
CA GLN A 194 -21.98 13.46 -12.25
C GLN A 194 -21.08 12.62 -11.34
N GLU A 195 -20.93 11.32 -11.61
CA GLU A 195 -20.01 10.43 -10.88
C GLU A 195 -18.56 10.87 -11.03
N LEU A 196 -18.10 11.16 -12.26
CA LEU A 196 -16.74 11.64 -12.53
C LEU A 196 -16.43 12.96 -11.81
N LYS A 197 -17.40 13.88 -11.74
CA LYS A 197 -17.25 15.16 -11.02
C LYS A 197 -17.30 15.01 -9.50
N ASN A 198 -17.92 13.95 -8.99
CA ASN A 198 -18.00 13.63 -7.57
C ASN A 198 -16.82 12.75 -7.09
N TRP A 199 -15.65 12.89 -7.73
CA TRP A 199 -14.48 12.07 -7.45
C TRP A 199 -13.87 12.30 -6.06
N LYS A 200 -14.00 13.52 -5.51
CA LYS A 200 -13.28 13.91 -4.29
C LYS A 200 -13.92 13.33 -3.04
N ILE A 201 -13.11 12.66 -2.22
CA ILE A 201 -13.49 12.18 -0.89
C ILE A 201 -13.23 13.32 0.11
N TYR A 202 -14.29 13.78 0.75
CA TYR A 202 -14.21 14.79 1.83
C TYR A 202 -14.40 14.17 3.22
N ASP A 203 -15.07 13.02 3.29
CA ASP A 203 -15.34 12.29 4.52
C ASP A 203 -14.81 10.87 4.36
N TYR A 204 -13.61 10.64 4.90
CA TYR A 204 -12.96 9.34 4.88
C TYR A 204 -13.64 8.33 5.80
N GLY A 205 -14.37 8.78 6.84
CA GLY A 205 -15.21 7.91 7.66
C GLY A 205 -16.36 7.30 6.84
N SER A 206 -17.08 8.14 6.11
CA SER A 206 -18.12 7.69 5.16
C SER A 206 -17.55 6.80 4.05
N PHE A 207 -16.34 7.07 3.56
CA PHE A 207 -15.67 6.21 2.59
C PHE A 207 -15.39 4.82 3.16
N ILE A 208 -14.83 4.73 4.37
CA ILE A 208 -14.58 3.46 5.06
C ILE A 208 -15.90 2.70 5.28
N ASP A 209 -16.94 3.39 5.74
CA ASP A 209 -18.26 2.79 5.99
C ASP A 209 -18.92 2.24 4.72
N LYS A 210 -18.87 3.00 3.61
CA LYS A 210 -19.38 2.53 2.32
C LYS A 210 -18.60 1.31 1.82
N THR A 211 -17.28 1.32 1.97
CA THR A 211 -16.43 0.20 1.54
C THR A 211 -16.73 -1.05 2.37
N LEU A 212 -16.85 -0.90 3.69
CA LEU A 212 -17.20 -1.99 4.59
C LEU A 212 -18.62 -2.53 4.31
N PHE A 213 -19.58 -1.65 4.04
CA PHE A 213 -20.94 -2.03 3.68
C PHE A 213 -20.96 -2.84 2.37
N GLN A 214 -20.26 -2.36 1.34
CA GLN A 214 -20.17 -3.03 0.05
C GLN A 214 -19.49 -4.40 0.20
N LEU A 215 -18.40 -4.50 0.98
CA LEU A 215 -17.75 -5.77 1.29
C LEU A 215 -18.72 -6.78 1.94
N LYS A 216 -19.48 -6.35 2.95
CA LYS A 216 -20.49 -7.20 3.62
C LYS A 216 -21.60 -7.65 2.67
N LYS A 217 -22.02 -6.77 1.77
CA LYS A 217 -22.99 -7.08 0.71
C LYS A 217 -22.46 -8.11 -0.26
N ASP A 218 -21.20 -8.00 -0.70
CA ASP A 218 -20.59 -8.93 -1.65
C ASP A 218 -20.34 -10.31 -1.03
N ILE A 219 -20.01 -10.38 0.27
CA ILE A 219 -19.94 -11.63 1.02
C ILE A 219 -21.30 -12.33 1.07
N SER A 220 -22.37 -11.55 1.28
CA SER A 220 -23.74 -12.05 1.42
C SER A 220 -24.44 -12.33 0.09
N ASN A 221 -23.82 -11.96 -1.04
CA ASN A 221 -24.40 -12.14 -2.36
C ASN A 221 -24.36 -13.63 -2.77
N PRO A 222 -25.51 -14.25 -3.08
CA PRO A 222 -25.56 -15.67 -3.45
C PRO A 222 -24.80 -15.99 -4.75
N ASN A 223 -24.55 -15.00 -5.60
CA ASN A 223 -23.80 -15.17 -6.85
C ASN A 223 -22.28 -15.07 -6.68
N THR A 224 -21.79 -14.66 -5.50
CA THR A 224 -20.35 -14.68 -5.22
C THR A 224 -19.90 -16.12 -5.06
N SER A 225 -18.86 -16.53 -5.79
CA SER A 225 -18.30 -17.88 -5.66
C SER A 225 -17.80 -18.13 -4.23
N GLU A 226 -17.76 -19.38 -3.80
CA GLU A 226 -17.26 -19.73 -2.46
C GLU A 226 -15.81 -19.28 -2.26
N ASP A 227 -14.94 -19.45 -3.26
CA ASP A 227 -13.58 -18.91 -3.23
C ASP A 227 -13.59 -17.38 -3.08
N GLY A 228 -14.47 -16.69 -3.82
CA GLY A 228 -14.64 -15.25 -3.71
C GLY A 228 -15.04 -14.82 -2.30
N LYS A 229 -16.02 -15.50 -1.70
CA LYS A 229 -16.45 -15.24 -0.31
C LYS A 229 -15.32 -15.47 0.67
N TYR A 230 -14.55 -16.54 0.51
CA TYR A 230 -13.39 -16.82 1.34
C TYR A 230 -12.39 -15.66 1.33
N TYR A 231 -12.03 -15.15 0.15
CA TYR A 231 -11.12 -14.00 0.04
C TYR A 231 -11.69 -12.72 0.63
N LEU A 232 -13.00 -12.46 0.46
CA LEU A 232 -13.65 -11.27 1.03
C LEU A 232 -13.74 -11.36 2.56
N LEU A 233 -14.09 -12.52 3.11
CA LEU A 233 -14.13 -12.77 4.56
C LEU A 233 -12.75 -12.58 5.20
N LYS A 234 -11.68 -13.01 4.52
CA LYS A 234 -10.30 -12.80 5.01
C LYS A 234 -9.94 -11.31 5.14
N LYS A 235 -10.49 -10.45 4.27
CA LYS A 235 -10.23 -9.00 4.28
C LYS A 235 -11.09 -8.23 5.28
N LEU A 236 -12.26 -8.77 5.64
CA LEU A 236 -13.25 -8.08 6.48
C LEU A 236 -12.66 -7.54 7.80
N PRO A 237 -11.87 -8.30 8.57
CA PRO A 237 -11.28 -7.81 9.82
C PRO A 237 -10.40 -6.57 9.61
N TYR A 238 -9.64 -6.51 8.50
CA TYR A 238 -8.75 -5.37 8.24
C TYR A 238 -9.50 -4.07 7.99
N TYR A 239 -10.67 -4.13 7.32
CA TYR A 239 -11.53 -2.96 7.15
C TYR A 239 -12.22 -2.56 8.47
N GLU A 240 -12.58 -3.53 9.33
CA GLU A 240 -13.14 -3.25 10.65
C GLU A 240 -12.10 -2.61 11.60
N ASP A 241 -10.86 -3.07 11.54
CA ASP A 241 -9.72 -2.48 12.24
C ASP A 241 -9.42 -1.07 11.74
N LEU A 242 -9.41 -0.86 10.41
CA LEU A 242 -9.27 0.48 9.82
C LEU A 242 -10.35 1.44 10.31
N LYS A 243 -11.62 1.02 10.34
CA LYS A 243 -12.71 1.83 10.90
C LYS A 243 -12.48 2.17 12.36
N THR A 244 -12.08 1.18 13.15
CA THR A 244 -11.81 1.35 14.59
C THR A 244 -10.67 2.35 14.81
N ASN A 245 -9.57 2.19 14.08
CA ASN A 245 -8.40 3.07 14.17
C ASN A 245 -8.72 4.48 13.66
N TYR A 246 -9.48 4.61 12.58
CA TYR A 246 -9.91 5.93 12.08
C TYR A 246 -10.75 6.67 13.12
N ASN A 247 -11.70 5.98 13.75
CA ASN A 247 -12.51 6.55 14.83
C ASN A 247 -11.67 6.94 16.05
N LYS A 248 -10.60 6.21 16.38
CA LYS A 248 -9.68 6.63 17.45
C LYS A 248 -8.95 7.91 17.06
N VAL A 249 -8.33 7.93 15.87
CA VAL A 249 -7.55 9.08 15.38
C VAL A 249 -8.37 10.37 15.32
N ILE A 250 -9.61 10.33 14.81
CA ILE A 250 -10.44 11.54 14.72
C ILE A 250 -10.94 12.04 16.09
N ASN A 251 -10.98 11.17 17.10
CA ASN A 251 -11.44 11.49 18.45
C ASN A 251 -10.26 11.72 19.43
N GLU A 252 -9.01 11.58 18.98
CA GLU A 252 -7.84 11.92 19.79
C GLU A 252 -7.85 13.42 20.10
N PRO A 253 -7.67 13.82 21.38
CA PRO A 253 -7.59 15.22 21.73
C PRO A 253 -6.36 15.84 21.06
N LYS A 254 -6.59 16.83 20.20
CA LYS A 254 -5.51 17.64 19.63
C LYS A 254 -5.04 18.60 20.72
N TYR A 255 -3.94 18.28 21.39
CA TYR A 255 -3.29 19.22 22.28
C TYR A 255 -2.80 20.40 21.43
N ALA A 256 -3.35 21.59 21.73
CA ALA A 256 -3.05 22.86 21.08
C ALA A 256 -1.77 23.50 21.66
#